data_AF-A0A5D4U162-F1
#
_entry.id   AF-A0A5D4U162-F1
#
_cell.length_a   1.000
_cell.length_b   1.000
_cell.length_c   1.000
_cell.angle_alpha   90.00
_cell.angle_beta   90.00
_cell.angle_gamma   90.00
#
_symmetry.space_group_name_H-M   'P 1'
#
loop_
_entity.id
_entity.type
_entity.pdbx_description
1 polymer ?
#
loop_
_entity_poly.entity_id
_entity_poly.type
_entity_poly.pdbx_seq_one_letter_code
_entity_poly.pdbx_strand_id
1 'polypeptide(L)'
;MTSIDHHIQKVLQRVEGTPEERQELVEEMKDHLLSAKEEYIAQGLSDEEAERKAIADFGGDSEVGGELQESISPYRKDVLIGLGLASIIYAVSVFLHGVTQINEPHPIWLTILFSIGVFMTLSGFYPSIAAGQKILMTILLFFYFPLIFWGLLIIDTSDKWYKGPLEILAGILAVLVIISLFMTLVRSGKTAAMDKSTKKKRTFLHTVNILLGVVMVPYSFVFGMGALLFGGYTPMLLIPLGLILLWSLSYWAQMKFYQKRLSISIVFLSADFIAIFLIVIRYMT
;
A
#
# COMPACT_ATOMS: atom_id res chain seq x y z
N MET A 1 3.28 4.28 33.54
CA MET A 1 4.09 3.66 32.48
C MET A 1 5.54 3.73 32.92
N THR A 2 6.25 2.61 32.87
CA THR A 2 7.69 2.54 33.18
C THR A 2 8.54 3.08 32.03
N SER A 3 9.86 3.25 32.23
CA SER A 3 10.77 3.63 31.14
C SER A 3 10.81 2.52 30.07
N ILE A 4 10.75 1.26 30.51
CA ILE A 4 10.60 0.07 29.63
C ILE A 4 9.35 0.18 28.75
N ASP A 5 8.17 0.45 29.33
CA ASP A 5 6.93 0.55 28.54
C ASP A 5 7.03 1.66 27.48
N HIS A 6 7.65 2.80 27.84
CA HIS A 6 7.84 3.91 26.92
C HIS A 6 8.86 3.60 25.80
N HIS A 7 9.94 2.88 26.12
CA HIS A 7 10.90 2.41 25.14
C HIS A 7 10.25 1.45 24.13
N ILE A 8 9.50 0.45 24.62
CA ILE A 8 8.74 -0.49 23.77
C ILE A 8 7.79 0.26 22.83
N GLN A 9 7.06 1.26 23.33
CA GLN A 9 6.16 2.04 22.48
C GLN A 9 6.90 2.77 21.35
N LYS A 10 8.09 3.32 21.61
CA LYS A 10 8.91 3.96 20.56
C LYS A 10 9.41 2.96 19.53
N VAL A 11 9.85 1.77 19.95
CA VAL A 11 10.22 0.68 19.04
C VAL A 11 9.03 0.32 18.14
N LEU A 12 7.85 0.15 18.74
CA LEU A 12 6.63 -0.21 18.01
C LEU A 12 6.09 0.88 17.07
N GLN A 13 6.52 2.13 17.20
CA GLN A 13 6.19 3.16 16.20
C GLN A 13 6.83 2.86 14.83
N ARG A 14 7.93 2.08 14.83
CA ARG A 14 8.71 1.72 13.65
C ARG A 14 8.38 0.35 13.05
N VAL A 15 7.55 -0.45 13.73
CA VAL A 15 7.19 -1.80 13.33
C VAL A 15 5.75 -1.85 12.84
N GLU A 16 5.48 -2.59 11.77
CA GLU A 16 4.14 -2.88 11.28
C GLU A 16 3.59 -4.17 11.88
N GLY A 17 2.30 -4.19 12.14
CA GLY A 17 1.63 -5.40 12.56
C GLY A 17 0.13 -5.16 12.72
N THR A 18 -0.62 -6.25 12.73
CA THR A 18 -1.97 -6.27 13.28
C THR A 18 -1.93 -6.01 14.80
N PRO A 19 -3.03 -5.58 15.42
CA PRO A 19 -3.09 -5.40 16.87
C PRO A 19 -2.61 -6.64 17.64
N GLU A 20 -2.95 -7.83 17.16
CA GLU A 20 -2.53 -9.11 17.76
C GLU A 20 -1.02 -9.34 17.64
N GLU A 21 -0.47 -9.22 16.42
CA GLU A 21 0.98 -9.36 16.18
C GLU A 21 1.79 -8.33 17.01
N ARG A 22 1.25 -7.11 17.16
CA ARG A 22 1.90 -6.07 17.99
C ARG A 22 1.84 -6.39 19.47
N GLN A 23 0.75 -6.99 19.94
CA GLN A 23 0.62 -7.38 21.34
C GLN A 23 1.61 -8.50 21.68
N GLU A 24 1.76 -9.50 20.82
CA GLU A 24 2.76 -10.57 20.98
C GLU A 24 4.17 -9.97 21.07
N LEU A 25 4.50 -9.02 20.20
CA LEU A 25 5.78 -8.30 20.26
C LEU A 25 5.97 -7.49 21.55
N VAL A 26 4.91 -6.86 22.09
CA VAL A 26 4.99 -6.16 23.39
C VAL A 26 5.34 -7.16 24.49
N GLU A 27 4.64 -8.29 24.54
CA GLU A 27 4.81 -9.31 25.57
C GLU A 27 6.25 -9.87 25.52
N GLU A 28 6.73 -10.26 24.34
CA GLU A 28 8.09 -10.78 24.14
C GLU A 28 9.18 -9.77 24.53
N MET A 29 9.09 -8.51 24.05
CA MET A 29 10.07 -7.48 24.41
C MET A 29 10.05 -7.15 25.90
N LYS A 30 8.86 -7.13 26.51
CA LYS A 30 8.70 -6.84 27.94
C LYS A 30 9.30 -7.94 28.79
N ASP A 31 9.07 -9.20 28.44
CA ASP A 31 9.66 -10.34 29.14
C ASP A 31 11.19 -10.31 29.09
N HIS A 32 11.78 -10.01 27.92
CA HIS A 32 13.23 -9.86 27.77
C HIS A 32 13.80 -8.70 28.59
N LEU A 33 13.18 -7.51 28.53
CA LEU A 33 13.65 -6.33 29.26
C LEU A 33 13.52 -6.49 30.78
N LEU A 34 12.43 -7.10 31.25
CA LEU A 34 12.25 -7.38 32.67
C LEU A 34 13.23 -8.43 33.18
N SER A 35 13.46 -9.51 32.40
CA SER A 35 14.46 -10.53 32.75
C SER A 35 15.87 -9.94 32.86
N ALA A 36 16.26 -9.08 31.90
CA ALA A 36 17.55 -8.39 31.94
C ALA A 36 17.66 -7.43 33.14
N LYS A 37 16.58 -6.70 33.45
CA LYS A 37 16.52 -5.83 34.63
C LYS A 37 16.72 -6.63 35.92
N GLU A 38 16.04 -7.77 36.07
CA GLU A 38 16.19 -8.65 37.24
C GLU A 38 17.61 -9.19 37.39
N GLU A 39 18.26 -9.55 36.28
CA GLU A 39 19.65 -9.99 36.29
C GLU A 39 20.59 -8.87 36.76
N TYR A 40 20.37 -7.63 36.32
CA TYR A 40 21.16 -6.49 36.79
C TYR A 40 20.91 -6.12 38.26
N ILE A 41 19.68 -6.27 38.74
CA ILE A 41 19.38 -6.14 40.18
C ILE A 41 20.13 -7.21 40.97
N ALA A 42 20.16 -8.46 40.49
CA ALA A 42 20.92 -9.54 41.12
C ALA A 42 22.44 -9.30 41.12
N GLN A 43 22.96 -8.52 40.16
CA GLN A 43 24.35 -8.05 40.12
C GLN A 43 24.62 -6.85 41.06
N GLY A 44 23.61 -6.38 41.79
CA GLY A 44 23.73 -5.32 42.79
C GLY A 44 23.44 -3.91 42.29
N LEU A 45 22.91 -3.74 41.08
CA LEU A 45 22.46 -2.43 40.59
C LEU A 45 21.15 -2.02 41.29
N SER A 46 20.95 -0.71 41.45
CA SER A 46 19.64 -0.20 41.85
C SER A 46 18.58 -0.44 40.75
N ASP A 47 17.30 -0.45 41.13
CA ASP A 47 16.19 -0.68 40.20
C ASP A 47 16.24 0.26 38.97
N GLU A 48 16.55 1.55 39.18
CA GLU A 48 16.65 2.56 38.11
C GLU A 48 17.90 2.40 37.23
N GLU A 49 19.02 1.96 37.81
CA GLU A 49 20.25 1.69 37.04
C GLU A 49 20.11 0.40 36.23
N ALA A 50 19.53 -0.63 36.83
CA ALA A 50 19.22 -1.90 36.16
C ALA A 50 18.26 -1.67 34.97
N GLU A 51 17.22 -0.85 35.15
CA GLU A 51 16.28 -0.53 34.07
C GLU A 51 16.95 0.24 32.92
N ARG A 52 17.76 1.26 33.25
CA ARG A 52 18.51 2.01 32.22
C ARG A 52 19.50 1.12 31.48
N LYS A 53 20.17 0.22 32.19
CA LYS A 53 21.14 -0.71 31.60
C LYS A 53 20.45 -1.75 30.72
N ALA A 54 19.34 -2.32 31.18
CA ALA A 54 18.53 -3.24 30.37
C ALA A 54 18.08 -2.59 29.05
N ILE A 55 17.60 -1.34 29.09
CA ILE A 55 17.23 -0.61 27.86
C ILE A 55 18.45 -0.33 26.97
N ALA A 56 19.58 0.09 27.56
CA ALA A 56 20.78 0.38 26.80
C ALA A 56 21.34 -0.86 26.08
N ASP A 57 21.33 -2.02 26.74
CA ASP A 57 21.82 -3.28 26.17
C ASP A 57 20.82 -3.90 25.19
N PHE A 58 19.53 -3.66 25.37
CA PHE A 58 18.49 -4.07 24.41
C PHE A 58 18.60 -3.30 23.08
N GLY A 59 19.10 -2.06 23.12
CA GLY A 59 19.42 -1.25 21.95
C GLY A 59 18.52 -0.02 21.79
N GLY A 60 18.91 0.87 20.87
CA GLY A 60 18.17 2.10 20.61
C GLY A 60 16.83 1.84 19.90
N ASP A 61 15.80 2.65 20.19
CA ASP A 61 14.45 2.47 19.62
C ASP A 61 14.42 2.52 18.08
N SER A 62 15.38 3.21 17.46
CA SER A 62 15.49 3.30 15.99
C SER A 62 16.14 2.08 15.37
N GLU A 63 17.11 1.49 16.05
CA GLU A 63 17.86 0.34 15.58
C GLU A 63 16.99 -0.90 15.70
N VAL A 64 16.52 -1.20 16.92
CA VAL A 64 15.67 -2.36 17.22
C VAL A 64 14.39 -2.33 16.39
N GLY A 65 13.71 -1.18 16.33
CA GLY A 65 12.49 -1.03 15.53
C GLY A 65 12.74 -1.21 14.03
N GLY A 66 13.89 -0.76 13.53
CA GLY A 66 14.29 -0.93 12.13
C GLY A 66 14.60 -2.37 11.78
N GLU A 67 15.36 -3.07 12.63
CA GLU A 67 15.72 -4.48 12.46
C GLU A 67 14.49 -5.40 12.52
N LEU A 68 13.58 -5.16 13.47
CA LEU A 68 12.31 -5.87 13.57
C LEU A 68 11.47 -5.67 12.31
N GLN A 69 11.34 -4.43 11.84
CA GLN A 69 10.60 -4.15 10.61
C GLN A 69 11.23 -4.80 9.38
N GLU A 70 12.55 -4.84 9.30
CA GLU A 70 13.27 -5.46 8.18
C GLU A 70 13.13 -6.98 8.19
N SER A 71 13.09 -7.59 9.37
CA SER A 71 12.76 -9.01 9.55
C SER A 71 11.31 -9.32 9.11
N ILE A 72 10.34 -8.48 9.49
CA ILE A 72 8.92 -8.68 9.17
C ILE A 72 8.61 -8.41 7.69
N SER A 73 9.14 -7.31 7.14
CA SER A 73 8.86 -6.87 5.77
C SER A 73 10.05 -6.13 5.13
N PRO A 74 11.02 -6.87 4.56
CA PRO A 74 12.21 -6.29 3.94
C PRO A 74 11.88 -5.23 2.89
N TYR A 75 12.61 -4.11 2.90
CA TYR A 75 12.56 -3.00 1.95
C TYR A 75 11.22 -2.25 1.83
N ARG A 76 10.18 -2.61 2.61
CA ARG A 76 8.86 -1.95 2.49
C ARG A 76 8.92 -0.47 2.89
N LYS A 77 9.71 -0.14 3.91
CA LYS A 77 9.96 1.25 4.35
C LYS A 77 10.50 2.10 3.19
N ASP A 78 11.53 1.59 2.50
CA ASP A 78 12.24 2.30 1.46
C ASP A 78 11.37 2.47 0.21
N VAL A 79 10.59 1.45 -0.13
CA VAL A 79 9.62 1.51 -1.23
C VAL A 79 8.54 2.56 -0.96
N LEU A 80 7.98 2.62 0.25
CA LEU A 80 6.94 3.61 0.59
C LEU A 80 7.48 5.04 0.62
N ILE A 81 8.68 5.25 1.19
CA ILE A 81 9.35 6.57 1.20
C ILE A 81 9.66 6.99 -0.24
N GLY A 82 10.27 6.11 -1.04
CA GLY A 82 10.60 6.39 -2.43
C GLY A 82 9.36 6.70 -3.26
N LEU A 83 8.31 5.90 -3.13
CA LEU A 83 7.01 6.13 -3.77
C LEU A 83 6.44 7.49 -3.35
N GLY A 84 6.38 7.78 -2.05
CA GLY A 84 5.80 9.01 -1.51
C GLY A 84 6.53 10.27 -1.97
N LEU A 85 7.86 10.30 -1.87
CA LEU A 85 8.67 11.44 -2.31
C LEU A 85 8.59 11.66 -3.82
N ALA A 86 8.70 10.59 -4.61
CA ALA A 86 8.54 10.67 -6.06
C ALA A 86 7.12 11.15 -6.45
N SER A 87 6.09 10.75 -5.71
CA SER A 87 4.71 11.21 -5.90
C SER A 87 4.59 12.71 -5.70
N ILE A 88 5.19 13.24 -4.64
CA ILE A 88 5.18 14.67 -4.32
C ILE A 88 5.86 15.46 -5.44
N ILE A 89 7.04 15.02 -5.88
CA ILE A 89 7.79 15.66 -6.98
C ILE A 89 6.95 15.65 -8.27
N TYR A 90 6.35 14.51 -8.60
CA TYR A 90 5.51 14.35 -9.78
C TYR A 90 4.28 15.26 -9.71
N ALA A 91 3.55 15.26 -8.59
CA ALA A 91 2.37 16.10 -8.40
C ALA A 91 2.68 17.59 -8.53
N VAL A 92 3.77 18.06 -7.93
CA VAL A 92 4.21 19.46 -8.04
C VAL A 92 4.59 19.80 -9.48
N SER A 93 5.28 18.89 -10.18
CA SER A 93 5.71 19.12 -11.56
C SER A 93 4.51 19.18 -12.53
N VAL A 94 3.54 18.28 -12.37
CA VAL A 94 2.30 18.29 -13.15
C VAL A 94 1.47 19.53 -12.84
N PHE A 95 1.44 19.96 -11.57
CA PHE A 95 0.76 21.20 -11.17
C PHE A 95 1.38 22.42 -11.88
N LEU A 96 2.71 22.55 -11.85
CA LEU A 96 3.41 23.63 -12.55
C LEU A 96 3.14 23.61 -14.05
N HIS A 97 3.11 22.43 -14.67
CA HIS A 97 2.70 22.29 -16.07
C HIS A 97 1.25 22.77 -16.29
N GLY A 98 0.31 22.30 -15.48
CA GLY A 98 -1.11 22.65 -15.55
C GLY A 98 -1.37 24.15 -15.38
N VAL A 99 -0.70 24.82 -14.45
CA VAL A 99 -0.80 26.28 -14.27
C VAL A 99 -0.39 27.04 -15.54
N THR A 100 0.59 26.54 -16.29
CA THR A 100 1.04 27.21 -17.53
C THR A 100 0.14 26.96 -18.75
N GLN A 101 -0.69 25.91 -18.73
CA GLN A 101 -1.47 25.48 -19.91
C GLN A 101 -2.98 25.56 -19.72
N ILE A 102 -3.49 25.15 -18.56
CA ILE A 102 -4.91 24.86 -18.34
C ILE A 102 -5.65 26.07 -17.73
N ASN A 103 -4.95 27.07 -17.19
CA ASN A 103 -5.53 28.22 -16.48
C ASN A 103 -6.55 27.83 -15.38
N GLU A 104 -6.55 26.58 -14.93
CA GLU A 104 -7.29 26.14 -13.76
C GLU A 104 -6.45 26.42 -12.51
N PRO A 105 -6.93 27.28 -11.58
CA PRO A 105 -6.12 27.70 -10.45
C PRO A 105 -5.81 26.58 -9.46
N HIS A 106 -6.63 25.52 -9.41
CA HIS A 106 -6.48 24.46 -8.41
C HIS A 106 -7.10 23.11 -8.82
N PRO A 107 -6.36 22.25 -9.52
CA PRO A 107 -6.81 20.89 -9.85
C PRO A 107 -6.88 20.00 -8.60
N ILE A 108 -8.11 19.73 -8.12
CA ILE A 108 -8.39 18.95 -6.90
C ILE A 108 -7.69 17.58 -6.90
N TRP A 109 -7.63 16.92 -8.06
CA TRP A 109 -7.03 15.58 -8.18
C TRP A 109 -5.52 15.57 -7.89
N LEU A 110 -4.79 16.67 -8.16
CA LEU A 110 -3.38 16.81 -7.79
C LEU A 110 -3.19 16.99 -6.29
N THR A 111 -4.11 17.69 -5.63
CA THR A 111 -4.10 17.80 -4.16
C THR A 111 -4.28 16.43 -3.54
N ILE A 112 -5.20 15.61 -4.06
CA ILE A 112 -5.39 14.23 -3.60
C ILE A 112 -4.12 13.40 -3.84
N LEU A 113 -3.52 13.48 -5.03
CA LEU A 113 -2.27 12.78 -5.37
C LEU A 113 -1.13 13.17 -4.41
N PHE A 114 -0.98 14.46 -4.14
CA PHE A 114 0.01 15.00 -3.20
C PHE A 114 -0.24 14.51 -1.76
N SER A 115 -1.48 14.59 -1.29
CA SER A 115 -1.86 14.11 0.05
C SER A 115 -1.60 12.62 0.23
N ILE A 116 -1.88 11.80 -0.79
CA ILE A 116 -1.51 10.38 -0.78
C ILE A 116 0.01 10.22 -0.72
N GLY A 117 0.77 10.98 -1.51
CA GLY A 117 2.25 10.96 -1.48
C GLY A 117 2.83 11.30 -0.10
N VAL A 118 2.31 12.34 0.56
CA VAL A 118 2.68 12.69 1.95
C VAL A 118 2.36 11.55 2.90
N PHE A 119 1.14 10.99 2.81
CA PHE A 119 0.72 9.89 3.66
C PHE A 119 1.57 8.63 3.48
N MET A 120 1.96 8.27 2.25
CA MET A 120 2.87 7.15 1.97
C MET A 120 4.27 7.42 2.54
N THR A 121 4.78 8.64 2.41
CA THR A 121 6.07 9.04 3.00
C THR A 121 6.06 8.89 4.52
N LEU A 122 5.01 9.41 5.18
CA LEU A 122 4.84 9.29 6.63
C LEU A 122 4.68 7.84 7.07
N SER A 123 3.93 7.03 6.32
CA SER A 123 3.77 5.60 6.58
C SER A 123 5.09 4.81 6.43
N GLY A 124 6.01 5.27 5.57
CA GLY A 124 7.33 4.68 5.46
C GLY A 124 8.25 5.00 6.64
N PHE A 125 8.23 6.24 7.14
CA PHE A 125 9.01 6.65 8.32
C PHE A 125 8.42 6.16 9.65
N TYR A 126 7.09 6.13 9.73
CA TYR A 126 6.32 5.73 10.90
C TYR A 126 5.30 4.67 10.50
N PRO A 127 5.73 3.41 10.31
CA PRO A 127 4.86 2.33 9.87
C PRO A 127 3.68 2.06 10.82
N SER A 128 3.77 2.50 12.08
CA SER A 128 2.63 2.54 13.00
C SER A 128 1.40 3.30 12.47
N ILE A 129 1.56 4.31 11.61
CA ILE A 129 0.43 5.03 10.97
C ILE A 129 -0.38 4.11 10.06
N ALA A 130 0.33 3.22 9.34
CA ALA A 130 -0.27 2.23 8.46
C ALA A 130 -0.53 0.88 9.15
N ALA A 131 -0.14 0.73 10.42
CA ALA A 131 -0.26 -0.52 11.16
C ALA A 131 -1.73 -0.93 11.31
N GLY A 132 -2.02 -2.21 11.05
CA GLY A 132 -3.38 -2.73 11.03
C GLY A 132 -4.26 -2.26 9.86
N GLN A 133 -3.86 -1.24 9.08
CA GLN A 133 -4.68 -0.60 8.05
C GLN A 133 -4.41 -1.13 6.63
N LYS A 134 -4.18 -2.44 6.47
CA LYS A 134 -3.83 -3.07 5.17
C LYS A 134 -4.86 -2.77 4.08
N ILE A 135 -6.15 -2.73 4.44
CA ILE A 135 -7.24 -2.42 3.51
C ILE A 135 -7.15 -0.97 3.04
N LEU A 136 -6.91 -0.02 3.95
CA LEU A 136 -6.75 1.39 3.60
C LEU A 136 -5.57 1.58 2.65
N MET A 137 -4.39 1.01 2.98
CA MET A 137 -3.21 1.07 2.09
C MET A 137 -3.53 0.55 0.70
N THR A 138 -4.24 -0.58 0.62
CA THR A 138 -4.62 -1.19 -0.65
C THR A 138 -5.54 -0.28 -1.45
N ILE A 139 -6.57 0.29 -0.81
CA ILE A 139 -7.51 1.22 -1.45
C ILE A 139 -6.78 2.46 -1.95
N LEU A 140 -5.92 3.05 -1.11
CA LEU A 140 -5.13 4.24 -1.49
C LEU A 140 -4.23 3.94 -2.68
N LEU A 141 -3.53 2.80 -2.70
CA LEU A 141 -2.65 2.42 -3.83
C LEU A 141 -3.42 2.16 -5.12
N PHE A 142 -4.59 1.49 -5.07
CA PHE A 142 -5.43 1.32 -6.25
C PHE A 142 -6.01 2.64 -6.75
N PHE A 143 -6.40 3.54 -5.84
CA PHE A 143 -6.93 4.86 -6.22
C PHE A 143 -5.85 5.82 -6.73
N TYR A 144 -4.63 5.65 -6.24
CA TYR A 144 -3.46 6.44 -6.63
C TYR A 144 -3.03 6.17 -8.09
N PHE A 145 -3.17 4.93 -8.57
CA PHE A 145 -2.75 4.55 -9.92
C PHE A 145 -3.48 5.34 -11.05
N PRO A 146 -4.83 5.47 -11.04
CA PRO A 146 -5.52 6.34 -11.99
C PRO A 146 -5.12 7.82 -11.92
N LEU A 147 -4.76 8.34 -10.75
CA LEU A 147 -4.35 9.74 -10.60
C LEU A 147 -3.02 10.02 -11.30
N ILE A 148 -2.06 9.10 -11.21
CA ILE A 148 -0.82 9.19 -11.99
C ILE A 148 -1.13 9.11 -13.48
N PHE A 149 -1.95 8.12 -13.88
CA PHE A 149 -2.30 7.93 -15.29
C PHE A 149 -2.97 9.18 -15.87
N TRP A 150 -3.88 9.81 -15.11
CA TRP A 150 -4.50 11.06 -15.49
C TRP A 150 -3.49 12.21 -15.66
N GLY A 151 -2.52 12.32 -14.75
CA GLY A 151 -1.42 13.27 -14.89
C GLY A 151 -0.57 13.03 -16.15
N LEU A 152 -0.33 11.77 -16.50
CA LEU A 152 0.39 11.40 -17.72
C LEU A 152 -0.37 11.85 -18.97
N LEU A 153 -1.69 11.63 -19.03
CA LEU A 153 -2.51 12.10 -20.16
C LEU A 153 -2.45 13.62 -20.35
N ILE A 154 -2.38 14.37 -19.25
CA ILE A 154 -2.24 15.83 -19.32
C ILE A 154 -0.84 16.20 -19.86
N ILE A 155 0.22 15.61 -19.30
CA ILE A 155 1.60 15.90 -19.73
C ILE A 155 1.82 15.51 -21.20
N ASP A 156 1.15 14.47 -21.70
CA ASP A 156 1.32 13.99 -23.07
C ASP A 156 0.94 15.06 -24.12
N THR A 157 0.06 16.00 -23.75
CA THR A 157 -0.31 17.15 -24.60
C THR A 157 0.79 18.22 -24.73
N SER A 158 1.89 18.10 -23.98
CA SER A 158 2.97 19.08 -23.91
C SER A 158 4.09 18.83 -24.91
N ASP A 159 4.57 19.86 -25.60
CA ASP A 159 5.79 19.79 -26.44
C ASP A 159 7.07 20.23 -25.69
N LYS A 160 7.01 20.36 -24.35
CA LYS A 160 8.15 20.86 -23.56
C LYS A 160 9.16 19.77 -23.26
N TRP A 161 10.43 20.17 -23.08
CA TRP A 161 11.56 19.26 -22.82
C TRP A 161 11.37 18.36 -21.59
N TYR A 162 10.61 18.81 -20.59
CA TYR A 162 10.37 18.05 -19.36
C TYR A 162 9.34 16.93 -19.51
N LYS A 163 8.66 16.80 -20.65
CA LYS A 163 7.69 15.73 -20.92
C LYS A 163 8.31 14.34 -20.70
N GLY A 164 9.39 14.03 -21.41
CA GLY A 164 10.04 12.71 -21.34
C GLY A 164 10.47 12.32 -19.91
N PRO A 165 11.17 13.18 -19.16
CA PRO A 165 11.49 12.90 -17.75
C PRO A 165 10.27 12.63 -16.87
N LEU A 166 9.15 13.35 -17.06
CA LEU A 166 7.93 13.13 -16.27
C LEU A 166 7.19 11.84 -16.66
N GLU A 167 7.22 11.44 -17.92
CA GLU A 167 6.71 10.13 -18.36
C GLU A 167 7.50 8.98 -17.74
N ILE A 168 8.83 9.09 -17.72
CA ILE A 168 9.70 8.11 -17.06
C ILE A 168 9.38 8.05 -15.56
N LEU A 169 9.24 9.20 -14.90
CA LEU A 169 8.88 9.27 -13.48
C LEU A 169 7.51 8.63 -13.22
N ALA A 170 6.51 8.89 -14.05
CA ALA A 170 5.20 8.25 -13.96
C ALA A 170 5.28 6.72 -14.13
N GLY A 171 6.12 6.24 -15.06
CA GLY A 171 6.40 4.81 -15.23
C GLY A 171 7.05 4.18 -14.02
N ILE A 172 8.05 4.85 -13.42
CA ILE A 172 8.69 4.40 -12.17
C ILE A 172 7.66 4.33 -11.04
N LEU A 173 6.83 5.37 -10.89
CA LEU A 173 5.77 5.40 -9.89
C LEU A 173 4.77 4.25 -10.09
N ALA A 174 4.34 3.97 -11.32
CA ALA A 174 3.45 2.84 -11.62
C ALA A 174 4.06 1.51 -11.18
N VAL A 175 5.35 1.29 -11.45
CA VAL A 175 6.08 0.09 -10.99
C VAL A 175 6.14 0.02 -9.47
N LEU A 176 6.48 1.11 -8.80
CA LEU A 176 6.55 1.18 -7.33
C LEU A 176 5.19 0.92 -6.66
N VAL A 177 4.10 1.39 -7.26
CA VAL A 177 2.72 1.10 -6.79
C VAL A 177 2.43 -0.39 -6.89
N ILE A 178 2.77 -1.03 -8.02
CA ILE A 178 2.60 -2.47 -8.21
C ILE A 178 3.41 -3.23 -7.16
N ILE A 179 4.69 -2.90 -6.97
CA ILE A 179 5.54 -3.50 -5.94
C ILE A 179 4.90 -3.35 -4.55
N SER A 180 4.40 -2.16 -4.23
CA SER A 180 3.75 -1.86 -2.94
C SER A 180 2.47 -2.67 -2.73
N LEU A 181 1.65 -2.86 -3.78
CA LEU A 181 0.46 -3.71 -3.75
C LEU A 181 0.83 -5.18 -3.48
N PHE A 182 1.87 -5.69 -4.14
CA PHE A 182 2.38 -7.04 -3.91
C PHE A 182 2.88 -7.22 -2.47
N MET A 183 3.68 -6.30 -1.96
CA MET A 183 4.17 -6.33 -0.57
C MET A 183 3.00 -6.34 0.43
N THR A 184 1.97 -5.53 0.20
CA THR A 184 0.84 -5.37 1.12
C THR A 184 -0.12 -6.58 1.11
N LEU A 185 -0.42 -7.15 -0.06
CA LEU A 185 -1.45 -8.19 -0.21
C LEU A 185 -0.89 -9.62 -0.11
N VAL A 186 0.31 -9.85 -0.65
CA VAL A 186 0.88 -11.20 -0.71
C VAL A 186 1.54 -11.58 0.61
N ARG A 187 2.28 -10.67 1.26
CA ARG A 187 2.98 -10.93 2.53
C ARG A 187 2.12 -10.49 3.72
N SER A 188 1.39 -11.44 4.32
CA SER A 188 0.70 -11.25 5.60
C SER A 188 1.21 -12.28 6.60
N GLY A 189 1.40 -11.95 7.88
CA GLY A 189 1.94 -12.86 8.90
C GLY A 189 1.23 -14.22 8.96
N LYS A 190 -0.10 -14.23 8.79
CA LYS A 190 -0.92 -15.46 8.62
C LYS A 190 -0.43 -16.44 7.55
N THR A 191 0.41 -16.03 6.59
CA THR A 191 0.96 -16.88 5.53
C THR A 191 2.16 -17.72 5.96
N ALA A 192 2.79 -17.40 7.09
CA ALA A 192 3.91 -18.17 7.63
C ALA A 192 3.44 -19.54 8.15
N ALA A 193 2.27 -19.58 8.78
CA ALA A 193 1.67 -20.81 9.33
C ALA A 193 0.93 -21.68 8.28
N MET A 194 0.87 -21.26 7.01
CA MET A 194 0.13 -21.98 5.97
C MET A 194 0.98 -23.05 5.29
N ASP A 195 0.34 -24.17 4.92
CA ASP A 195 0.98 -25.18 4.09
C ASP A 195 1.43 -24.60 2.72
N LYS A 196 2.47 -25.22 2.14
CA LYS A 196 3.11 -24.75 0.90
C LYS A 196 2.14 -24.68 -0.29
N SER A 197 1.18 -25.61 -0.40
CA SER A 197 0.20 -25.67 -1.49
C SER A 197 -0.81 -24.54 -1.38
N THR A 198 -1.36 -24.33 -0.19
CA THR A 198 -2.34 -23.28 0.09
C THR A 198 -1.71 -21.90 -0.03
N LYS A 199 -0.44 -21.73 0.42
CA LYS A 199 0.35 -20.51 0.20
C LYS A 199 0.51 -20.20 -1.29
N LYS A 200 0.88 -21.19 -2.11
CA LYS A 200 1.04 -21.03 -3.57
C LYS A 200 -0.28 -20.61 -4.24
N LYS A 201 -1.40 -21.24 -3.90
CA LYS A 201 -2.73 -20.89 -4.43
C LYS A 201 -3.12 -19.45 -4.08
N ARG A 202 -2.96 -19.05 -2.81
CA ARG A 202 -3.25 -17.70 -2.34
C ARG A 202 -2.40 -16.66 -3.08
N THR A 203 -1.09 -16.89 -3.18
CA THR A 203 -0.18 -15.98 -3.89
C THR A 203 -0.54 -15.85 -5.36
N PHE A 204 -0.89 -16.95 -6.04
CA PHE A 204 -1.34 -16.91 -7.43
C PHE A 204 -2.61 -16.04 -7.58
N LEU A 205 -3.65 -16.27 -6.76
CA LEU A 205 -4.88 -15.50 -6.82
C LEU A 205 -4.64 -14.00 -6.57
N HIS A 206 -3.85 -13.65 -5.55
CA HIS A 206 -3.47 -12.25 -5.30
C HIS A 206 -2.74 -11.63 -6.48
N THR A 207 -1.78 -12.35 -7.04
CA THR A 207 -0.97 -11.88 -8.18
C THR A 207 -1.87 -11.55 -9.37
N VAL A 208 -2.75 -12.48 -9.75
CA VAL A 208 -3.64 -12.27 -10.90
C VAL A 208 -4.63 -11.13 -10.62
N ASN A 209 -5.21 -11.05 -9.42
CA ASN A 209 -6.16 -9.98 -9.09
C ASN A 209 -5.50 -8.59 -9.04
N ILE A 210 -4.26 -8.49 -8.55
CA ILE A 210 -3.50 -7.22 -8.60
C ILE A 210 -3.31 -6.79 -10.05
N LEU A 211 -2.87 -7.70 -10.93
CA LEU A 211 -2.67 -7.39 -12.35
C LEU A 211 -3.98 -6.98 -13.03
N LEU A 212 -5.08 -7.67 -12.74
CA LEU A 212 -6.41 -7.29 -13.23
C LEU A 212 -6.84 -5.92 -12.72
N GLY A 213 -6.68 -5.64 -11.42
CA GLY A 213 -7.04 -4.36 -10.83
C GLY A 213 -6.24 -3.19 -11.40
N VAL A 214 -4.95 -3.37 -11.64
CA VAL A 214 -4.06 -2.37 -12.27
C VAL A 214 -4.51 -2.00 -13.69
N VAL A 215 -5.23 -2.88 -14.39
CA VAL A 215 -5.82 -2.59 -15.71
C VAL A 215 -7.24 -2.05 -15.58
N MET A 216 -8.09 -2.71 -14.80
CA MET A 216 -9.52 -2.41 -14.70
C MET A 216 -9.80 -1.08 -14.02
N VAL A 217 -9.07 -0.73 -12.95
CA VAL A 217 -9.32 0.48 -12.18
C VAL A 217 -9.00 1.75 -13.00
N PRO A 218 -7.84 1.86 -13.68
CA PRO A 218 -7.55 3.02 -14.53
C PRO A 218 -8.47 3.12 -15.73
N TYR A 219 -8.78 1.99 -16.37
CA TYR A 219 -9.76 1.95 -17.46
C TYR A 219 -11.11 2.51 -17.01
N SER A 220 -11.62 2.01 -15.88
CA SER A 220 -12.92 2.44 -15.33
C SER A 220 -12.90 3.91 -14.94
N PHE A 221 -11.80 4.40 -14.37
CA PHE A 221 -11.64 5.80 -14.02
C PHE A 221 -11.67 6.71 -15.26
N VAL A 222 -10.84 6.43 -16.27
CA VAL A 222 -10.75 7.23 -17.50
C VAL A 222 -12.07 7.21 -18.26
N PHE A 223 -12.68 6.04 -18.40
CA PHE A 223 -13.98 5.91 -19.05
C PHE A 223 -15.08 6.65 -18.29
N GLY A 224 -15.12 6.54 -16.95
CA GLY A 224 -16.07 7.27 -16.12
C GLY A 224 -15.90 8.78 -16.21
N MET A 225 -14.65 9.28 -16.15
CA MET A 225 -14.35 10.70 -16.32
C MET A 225 -14.70 11.20 -17.72
N GLY A 226 -14.37 10.45 -18.77
CA GLY A 226 -14.76 10.80 -20.14
C GLY A 226 -16.27 10.85 -20.32
N ALA A 227 -17.00 9.86 -19.79
CA ALA A 227 -18.46 9.85 -19.81
C ALA A 227 -19.06 11.05 -19.07
N LEU A 228 -18.50 11.45 -17.92
CA LEU A 228 -18.91 12.66 -17.21
C LEU A 228 -18.63 13.95 -17.99
N LEU A 229 -17.40 14.08 -18.52
CA LEU A 229 -16.96 15.29 -19.22
C LEU A 229 -17.73 15.54 -20.52
N PHE A 230 -18.00 14.49 -21.30
CA PHE A 230 -18.64 14.61 -22.61
C PHE A 230 -20.12 14.29 -22.61
N GLY A 231 -20.58 13.39 -21.75
CA GLY A 231 -21.96 12.91 -21.70
C GLY A 231 -22.76 13.43 -20.50
N GLY A 232 -22.11 14.01 -19.49
CA GLY A 232 -22.77 14.40 -18.24
C GLY A 232 -23.26 13.21 -17.41
N TYR A 233 -24.23 13.47 -16.52
CA TYR A 233 -24.80 12.44 -15.65
C TYR A 233 -25.73 11.50 -16.41
N THR A 234 -25.20 10.38 -16.88
CA THR A 234 -25.95 9.37 -17.64
C THR A 234 -25.84 7.98 -17.01
N PRO A 235 -26.80 7.07 -17.29
CA PRO A 235 -26.71 5.67 -16.85
C PRO A 235 -25.46 4.94 -17.33
N MET A 236 -24.76 5.45 -18.36
CA MET A 236 -23.50 4.91 -18.86
C MET A 236 -22.40 4.89 -17.79
N LEU A 237 -22.49 5.75 -16.76
CA LEU A 237 -21.60 5.77 -15.60
C LEU A 237 -21.71 4.52 -14.73
N LEU A 238 -22.79 3.75 -14.85
CA LEU A 238 -22.93 2.47 -14.16
C LEU A 238 -22.00 1.39 -14.71
N ILE A 239 -21.54 1.53 -15.96
CA ILE A 239 -20.61 0.57 -16.58
C ILE A 239 -19.26 0.54 -15.83
N PRO A 240 -18.50 1.65 -15.71
CA PRO A 240 -17.22 1.64 -15.00
C PRO A 240 -17.36 1.28 -13.52
N LEU A 241 -18.42 1.75 -12.86
CA LEU A 241 -18.72 1.40 -11.47
C LEU A 241 -19.02 -0.09 -11.32
N GLY A 242 -19.85 -0.64 -12.21
CA GLY A 242 -20.20 -2.05 -12.24
C GLY A 242 -18.99 -2.96 -12.44
N LEU A 243 -18.01 -2.53 -13.23
CA LEU A 243 -16.77 -3.29 -13.45
C LEU A 243 -15.88 -3.35 -12.21
N ILE A 244 -15.68 -2.21 -11.53
CA ILE A 244 -14.93 -2.17 -10.27
C ILE A 244 -15.64 -3.02 -9.21
N LEU A 245 -16.98 -2.92 -9.13
CA LEU A 245 -17.78 -3.70 -8.18
C LEU A 245 -17.70 -5.20 -8.48
N LEU A 246 -17.85 -5.60 -9.75
CA LEU A 246 -17.75 -7.00 -10.18
C LEU A 246 -16.40 -7.59 -9.79
N TRP A 247 -15.30 -6.91 -10.16
CA TRP A 247 -13.94 -7.34 -9.83
C TRP A 247 -13.70 -7.41 -8.32
N SER A 248 -14.15 -6.40 -7.56
CA SER A 248 -13.96 -6.36 -6.11
C SER A 248 -14.72 -7.48 -5.39
N LEU A 249 -15.96 -7.74 -5.79
CA LEU A 249 -16.78 -8.82 -5.24
C LEU A 249 -16.26 -10.19 -5.65
N SER A 250 -15.83 -10.34 -6.90
CA SER A 250 -15.17 -11.54 -7.42
C SER A 250 -13.92 -11.85 -6.60
N TYR A 251 -13.02 -10.88 -6.44
CA TYR A 251 -11.79 -11.03 -5.67
C TYR A 251 -12.07 -11.39 -4.20
N TRP A 252 -13.03 -10.72 -3.56
CA TRP A 252 -13.46 -11.06 -2.21
C TRP A 252 -13.96 -12.52 -2.10
N ALA A 253 -14.80 -12.96 -3.04
CA ALA A 253 -15.30 -14.33 -3.08
C ALA A 253 -14.16 -15.34 -3.30
N GLN A 254 -13.23 -15.05 -4.22
CA GLN A 254 -12.04 -15.87 -4.45
C GLN A 254 -11.24 -16.07 -3.16
N MET A 255 -11.01 -14.99 -2.40
CA MET A 255 -10.28 -15.01 -1.13
C MET A 255 -11.04 -15.69 0.00
N LYS A 256 -12.37 -15.76 -0.06
CA LYS A 256 -13.20 -16.48 0.91
C LYS A 256 -13.21 -18.00 0.66
N PHE A 257 -13.13 -18.42 -0.60
CA PHE A 257 -13.36 -19.83 -0.98
C PHE A 257 -12.12 -20.61 -1.42
N TYR A 258 -10.96 -19.97 -1.64
CA TYR A 258 -9.78 -20.63 -2.22
C TYR A 258 -9.28 -21.86 -1.44
N GLN A 259 -9.48 -21.91 -0.12
CA GLN A 259 -9.09 -23.05 0.72
C GLN A 259 -10.07 -24.22 0.61
N LYS A 260 -11.37 -23.94 0.47
CA LYS A 260 -12.44 -24.95 0.53
C LYS A 260 -12.81 -25.50 -0.84
N ARG A 261 -12.86 -24.64 -1.88
CA ARG A 261 -13.32 -24.98 -3.24
C ARG A 261 -12.63 -24.11 -4.28
N LEU A 262 -11.44 -24.53 -4.73
CA LEU A 262 -10.65 -23.79 -5.74
C LEU A 262 -11.42 -23.53 -7.04
N SER A 263 -12.28 -24.45 -7.47
CA SER A 263 -13.11 -24.29 -8.68
C SER A 263 -14.01 -23.06 -8.61
N ILE A 264 -14.54 -22.72 -7.43
CA ILE A 264 -15.36 -21.52 -7.25
C ILE A 264 -14.50 -20.27 -7.47
N SER A 265 -13.29 -20.24 -6.91
CA SER A 265 -12.36 -19.13 -7.15
C SER A 265 -11.98 -18.98 -8.63
N ILE A 266 -11.79 -20.09 -9.35
CA ILE A 266 -11.49 -20.06 -10.80
C ILE A 266 -12.68 -19.53 -11.59
N VAL A 267 -13.92 -19.92 -11.27
CA VAL A 267 -15.13 -19.41 -11.95
C VAL A 267 -15.26 -17.89 -11.82
N PHE A 268 -15.05 -17.37 -10.60
CA PHE A 268 -15.06 -15.92 -10.36
C PHE A 268 -13.96 -15.21 -11.16
N LEU A 269 -12.76 -15.78 -11.18
CA LEU A 269 -11.66 -15.24 -11.99
C LEU A 269 -11.98 -15.24 -13.49
N SER A 270 -12.57 -16.32 -14.02
CA SER A 270 -13.00 -16.40 -15.41
C SER A 270 -14.07 -15.36 -15.75
N ALA A 271 -14.98 -15.06 -14.83
CA ALA A 271 -15.98 -14.02 -15.02
C ALA A 271 -15.35 -12.63 -15.22
N ASP A 272 -14.30 -12.30 -14.47
CA ASP A 272 -13.56 -11.03 -14.62
C ASP A 272 -12.91 -10.93 -16.02
N PHE A 273 -12.27 -12.01 -16.48
CA PHE A 273 -11.68 -12.05 -17.84
C PHE A 273 -12.75 -11.94 -18.94
N ILE A 274 -13.89 -12.59 -18.78
CA ILE A 274 -15.00 -12.49 -19.74
C ILE A 274 -15.54 -11.05 -19.77
N ALA A 275 -15.69 -10.40 -18.62
CA ALA A 275 -16.14 -9.00 -18.57
C ALA A 275 -15.19 -8.08 -19.34
N ILE A 276 -13.87 -8.23 -19.13
CA ILE A 276 -12.85 -7.48 -19.90
C ILE A 276 -12.95 -7.79 -21.39
N PHE A 277 -13.07 -9.07 -21.76
CA PHE A 277 -13.14 -9.49 -23.15
C PHE A 277 -14.37 -8.91 -23.88
N LEU A 278 -15.54 -8.91 -23.24
CA LEU A 278 -16.78 -8.34 -23.79
C LEU A 278 -16.66 -6.82 -24.00
N ILE A 279 -15.97 -6.12 -23.09
CA ILE A 279 -15.64 -4.70 -23.27
C ILE A 279 -14.80 -4.52 -24.51
N VAL A 280 -13.66 -5.23 -24.60
CA VAL A 280 -12.73 -5.09 -25.72
C VAL A 280 -13.43 -5.35 -27.06
N ILE A 281 -14.23 -6.41 -27.17
CA ILE A 281 -15.00 -6.71 -28.39
C ILE A 281 -15.90 -5.54 -28.76
N ARG A 282 -16.67 -4.99 -27.80
CA ARG A 282 -17.60 -3.90 -28.07
C ARG A 282 -16.92 -2.66 -28.65
N TYR A 283 -15.65 -2.41 -28.34
CA TYR A 283 -14.89 -1.29 -28.92
C TYR A 283 -14.22 -1.63 -30.26
N MET A 284 -14.12 -2.90 -30.62
CA MET A 284 -13.56 -3.35 -31.90
C MET A 284 -14.61 -3.50 -33.01
N THR A 285 -15.89 -3.60 -32.65
CA THR A 285 -17.04 -3.72 -33.58
C THR A 285 -17.84 -2.43 -33.65
#